data_AF-A0A8S4QRV3-F1
#
_entry.id   AF-A0A8S4QRV3-F1
#
_cell.length_a   1.000
_cell.length_b   1.000
_cell.length_c   1.000
_cell.angle_alpha   90.00
_cell.angle_beta   90.00
_cell.angle_gamma   90.00
#
_symmetry.space_group_name_H-M   'P 1'
#
loop_
_entity.id
_entity.type
_entity.pdbx_description
1 polymer ?
#
loop_
_entity_poly.entity_id
_entity_poly.type
_entity_poly.pdbx_seq_one_letter_code
_entity_poly.pdbx_strand_id
1 'polypeptide(L)' 'VSAGVTTVPLLLMHGWPGSVREFYEAIPLLTKKAEGYDFVFEVIVPSLPGYGFSDILEEVAFQRYHRESLLFNIV' A
#
# COMPACT_ATOMS: atom_id res chain seq x y z
N VAL A 1 -18.74 -0.84 11.28
CA VAL A 1 -18.90 -2.02 10.40
C VAL A 1 -20.20 -2.69 10.79
N SER A 2 -21.19 -2.75 9.88
CA SER A 2 -22.48 -3.41 10.16
C SER A 2 -22.26 -4.91 10.34
N ALA A 3 -23.03 -5.55 11.22
CA ALA A 3 -23.02 -7.01 11.36
C ALA A 3 -23.23 -7.68 9.99
N GLY A 4 -22.37 -8.63 9.63
CA GLY A 4 -22.43 -9.35 8.35
C GLY A 4 -21.67 -8.72 7.18
N VAL A 5 -20.77 -7.75 7.43
CA VAL A 5 -19.81 -7.27 6.42
C VAL A 5 -18.39 -7.50 6.90
N THR A 6 -17.60 -8.26 6.15
CA THR A 6 -16.19 -8.58 6.45
C THR A 6 -15.28 -7.45 5.98
N THR A 7 -14.31 -7.04 6.79
CA THR A 7 -13.28 -6.09 6.37
C THR A 7 -12.04 -6.84 5.91
N VAL A 8 -11.56 -6.54 4.70
CA VAL A 8 -10.36 -7.17 4.12
C VAL A 8 -9.27 -6.10 3.96
N PRO A 9 -8.07 -6.28 4.56
CA PRO A 9 -6.99 -5.33 4.40
C PRO A 9 -6.40 -5.41 2.98
N LEU A 10 -6.20 -4.26 2.34
CA LEU A 10 -5.64 -4.10 1.01
C LEU A 10 -4.52 -3.06 1.02
N LEU A 11 -3.29 -3.48 0.75
CA LEU A 11 -2.14 -2.60 0.59
C LEU A 11 -1.98 -2.19 -0.87
N LEU A 12 -1.92 -0.88 -1.16
CA LEU A 12 -1.66 -0.33 -2.49
C LEU A 12 -0.33 0.43 -2.49
N MET A 13 0.50 0.17 -3.50
CA MET A 13 1.81 0.81 -3.66
C MET A 13 1.86 1.61 -4.96
N HIS A 14 2.29 2.88 -4.87
CA HIS A 14 2.55 3.71 -6.05
C HIS A 14 3.94 3.43 -6.65
N GLY A 15 4.16 3.85 -7.89
CA GLY A 15 5.46 3.80 -8.57
C GLY A 15 6.11 5.17 -8.71
N TRP A 16 7.18 5.25 -9.51
CA TRP A 16 7.76 6.51 -10.01
C TRP A 16 7.30 6.72 -11.46
N PRO A 17 6.94 7.95 -11.89
CA PRO A 17 6.97 9.23 -11.17
C PRO A 17 5.68 9.56 -10.39
N GLY A 18 5.07 8.55 -9.76
CA GLY A 18 3.77 8.64 -9.09
C GLY A 18 3.81 8.96 -7.59
N SER A 19 2.64 8.95 -6.95
CA SER A 19 2.46 9.18 -5.51
C SER A 19 1.12 8.62 -5.05
N VAL A 20 0.87 8.63 -3.74
CA VAL A 20 -0.43 8.22 -3.14
C VAL A 20 -1.64 8.93 -3.76
N ARG A 21 -1.45 10.10 -4.40
CA ARG A 21 -2.51 10.86 -5.07
C ARG A 21 -3.23 10.07 -6.17
N GLU A 22 -2.54 9.13 -6.80
CA GLU A 22 -3.06 8.30 -7.89
C GLU A 22 -4.29 7.48 -7.44
N PHE A 23 -4.40 7.17 -6.14
CA PHE A 23 -5.44 6.28 -5.63
C PHE A 23 -6.70 6.99 -5.12
N TYR A 24 -6.73 8.32 -5.10
CA TYR A 24 -7.82 9.08 -4.46
C TYR A 24 -9.20 8.79 -5.05
N GLU A 25 -9.29 8.60 -6.37
CA GLU A 25 -10.56 8.27 -7.02
C GLU A 25 -10.92 6.78 -6.84
N ALA A 26 -9.92 5.92 -6.62
CA ALA A 26 -10.12 4.49 -6.41
C ALA A 26 -10.52 4.15 -4.97
N ILE A 27 -10.02 4.88 -3.97
CA ILE A 27 -10.29 4.62 -2.54
C ILE A 27 -11.81 4.57 -2.23
N PRO A 28 -12.65 5.52 -2.67
CA PRO A 28 -14.09 5.45 -2.43
C PRO A 28 -14.76 4.24 -3.07
N LEU A 29 -14.24 3.77 -4.21
CA LEU A 29 -14.76 2.58 -4.90
C LEU A 29 -14.40 1.29 -4.17
N LEU A 30 -13.21 1.23 -3.57
CA LEU A 30 -12.70 0.06 -2.84
C LEU A 30 -13.26 -0.04 -1.42
N THR A 31 -13.50 1.10 -0.77
CA THR A 31 -14.00 1.16 0.62
C THR A 31 -15.52 1.08 0.73
N LYS A 32 -16.24 1.24 -0.38
CA LYS A 32 -17.71 1.10 -0.43
C LYS A 32 -18.10 -0.38 -0.63
N LYS A 33 -19.13 -0.83 0.08
CA LYS A 33 -19.73 -2.14 -0.16
C LYS A 33 -20.33 -2.20 -1.56
N ALA A 34 -19.78 -3.06 -2.40
CA ALA A 34 -20.34 -3.37 -3.71
C ALA A 34 -21.57 -4.28 -3.56
N GLU A 35 -22.55 -4.13 -4.46
CA GLU A 35 -23.71 -5.01 -4.51
C GLU A 35 -23.27 -6.45 -4.81
N GLY A 36 -23.83 -7.42 -4.10
CA GLY A 36 -23.47 -8.84 -4.23
C GLY A 36 -22.22 -9.28 -3.46
N TYR A 37 -21.52 -8.37 -2.80
CA TYR A 37 -20.37 -8.69 -1.95
C TYR A 37 -20.70 -8.46 -0.47
N ASP A 38 -20.23 -9.36 0.39
CA ASP A 38 -20.36 -9.29 1.84
C ASP A 38 -19.09 -8.76 2.52
N PHE A 39 -18.20 -8.12 1.76
CA PHE A 39 -16.98 -7.52 2.29
C PHE A 39 -16.73 -6.10 1.77
N VAL A 40 -15.83 -5.40 2.46
CA VAL A 40 -15.27 -4.09 2.08
C VAL A 40 -13.77 -4.11 2.26
N PHE A 41 -13.05 -3.29 1.50
CA PHE A 41 -11.62 -3.14 1.70
C PHE A 41 -11.28 -2.07 2.72
N GLU A 42 -10.38 -2.41 3.64
CA GLU A 42 -9.59 -1.43 4.39
C GLU A 42 -8.33 -1.15 3.57
N VAL A 43 -8.23 0.06 3.01
CA VAL A 43 -7.16 0.41 2.07
C VAL A 43 -6.03 1.14 2.79
N ILE A 44 -4.82 0.61 2.67
CA ILE A 44 -3.58 1.18 3.20
C ILE A 44 -2.74 1.64 2.01
N VAL A 45 -2.44 2.94 1.94
CA VAL A 45 -1.63 3.52 0.86
C VAL A 45 -0.48 4.33 1.46
N PRO A 46 0.68 3.71 1.73
CA PRO A 46 1.84 4.45 2.22
C PRO A 46 2.49 5.24 1.08
N SER A 47 3.12 6.37 1.42
CA SER A 47 4.14 6.92 0.53
C SER A 47 5.38 6.04 0.64
N LEU A 48 6.01 5.71 -0.49
CA LEU A 48 7.29 5.00 -0.48
C LEU A 48 8.36 5.82 0.28
N PRO A 49 9.36 5.20 0.90
CA PRO A 49 10.42 5.93 1.58
C PRO A 49 11.12 6.91 0.63
N GLY A 50 11.22 8.18 1.02
CA GLY A 50 11.73 9.27 0.18
C GLY A 50 10.72 9.83 -0.84
N TYR A 51 9.45 9.44 -0.78
CA TYR A 51 8.37 9.99 -1.61
C TYR A 51 7.35 10.75 -0.77
N GLY A 52 6.81 11.83 -1.33
CA GLY A 52 5.68 12.57 -0.77
C GLY A 52 5.95 13.09 0.64
N PHE A 53 5.30 12.46 1.63
CA PHE A 53 5.38 12.83 3.05
C PHE A 53 6.15 11.81 3.90
N SER A 54 6.77 10.80 3.29
CA SER A 54 7.57 9.80 3.98
C SER A 54 9.05 10.14 3.90
N ASP A 55 9.71 10.15 5.05
CA ASP A 55 11.14 10.45 5.16
C ASP A 55 11.98 9.52 4.29
N ILE A 56 13.14 10.02 3.86
CA ILE A 56 14.16 9.18 3.25
C ILE A 56 14.66 8.18 4.30
N LEU A 57 14.97 6.96 3.87
CA LEU A 57 15.77 6.07 4.71
C LEU A 57 17.18 6.68 4.79
N GLU A 58 17.78 6.72 5.99
CA GLU A 58 19.20 7.02 6.11
C GLU A 58 20.00 6.09 5.18
N GLU A 59 21.03 6.64 4.55
CA GLU A 59 21.82 6.02 3.48
C GLU A 59 22.31 4.59 3.82
N VAL A 60 22.58 4.34 5.11
CA VAL A 60 23.01 3.04 5.65
C VAL A 60 21.88 1.99 5.63
N ALA A 61 20.62 2.39 5.77
CA ALA A 61 19.46 1.50 5.74
C ALA A 61 19.01 1.16 4.31
N PHE A 62 19.09 2.11 3.37
CA PHE A 62 18.72 1.90 1.96
C PHE A 62 19.62 0.88 1.27
N GLN A 63 20.94 0.98 1.47
CA GLN A 63 21.92 0.01 0.94
C GLN A 63 21.76 -1.40 1.51
N ARG A 64 21.15 -1.53 2.69
CA ARG A 64 20.96 -2.81 3.37
C ARG A 64 19.67 -3.51 2.91
N TYR A 65 18.58 -2.76 2.71
CA TYR A 65 17.36 -3.28 2.09
C TYR A 65 17.59 -3.79 0.66
N HIS A 66 18.39 -3.08 -0.14
CA HIS A 66 18.73 -3.49 -1.51
C HIS A 66 19.59 -4.77 -1.54
N ARG A 67 20.38 -5.01 -0.48
CA ARG A 67 21.23 -6.20 -0.36
C ARG A 67 20.45 -7.42 0.14
N GLU A 68 19.49 -7.23 1.04
CA GLU A 68 18.67 -8.34 1.58
C GLU A 68 17.56 -8.79 0.61
N SER A 69 17.05 -7.91 -0.25
CA SER A 69 16.10 -8.26 -1.31
C SER A 69 16.73 -9.08 -2.46
N LEU A 70 18.06 -9.00 -2.64
CA LEU A 70 18.82 -9.89 -3.54
C LEU A 70 19.19 -11.24 -2.89
N LEU A 71 19.17 -11.34 -1.56
CA LEU A 71 19.49 -12.57 -0.84
C LEU A 71 18.30 -13.54 -0.71
N PHE A 72 17.07 -13.11 -1.01
CA PHE A 72 15.89 -13.99 -0.99
C PHE A 72 15.74 -14.86 -2.24
N ASN A 73 16.62 -14.72 -3.25
CA ASN A 73 16.61 -15.53 -4.48
C ASN A 73 17.79 -16.51 -4.60
N ILE A 74 18.57 -16.73 -3.53
CA ILE A 74 19.56 -17.82 -3.46
C ILE A 74 19.52 -18.44 -2.05
N VAL A 75 18.43 -19.15 -1.73
CA VAL A 75 18.40 -20.44 -1.02
C VAL A 75 17.16 -21.18 -1.49
#